data_AF-A0A545TJ71-F1
#
_entry.id   AF-A0A545TJ71-F1
#
_cell.length_a   1.000
_cell.length_b   1.000
_cell.length_c   1.000
_cell.angle_alpha   90.00
_cell.angle_beta   90.00
_cell.angle_gamma   90.00
#
_symmetry.space_group_name_H-M   'P 1'
#
loop_
_entity.id
_entity.type
_entity.pdbx_description
1 polymer ?
#
loop_
_entity_poly.entity_id
_entity_poly.type
_entity_poly.pdbx_seq_one_letter_code
_entity_poly.pdbx_strand_id
1 'polypeptide(L)'
;MVNAFETSKIDQLWTIKNAFLLPESATYYPKDKTIYVSNIVKYAKDGSGFISKVSHEGEILDFKWISALNSPTGLAIYQDKLYAVDMDSLIEIDLQTEKIINRYTTPKSDLKPVLNDVAISKKGDIFVSGSQSRKIYQLRDEKLVVFIDDQKRLLKANGLLVDKETLIHGGQFWNRFSLEDGSLIDNDKSQRPSANLVDFDGITHDGKGGYFVTVIDDSRIWHINAQGTTLPLSQDAIEGIDIHYDIGSKQLFVPQVGGSLTVFTVN
;
A
#
# COMPACT_ATOMS: atom_id res chain seq x y z
N MET A 1 -39.17 3.46 -2.89
CA MET A 1 -38.55 3.00 -4.16
C MET A 1 -37.31 3.83 -4.42
N VAL A 2 -36.13 3.23 -4.32
CA VAL A 2 -34.98 3.53 -5.19
C VAL A 2 -34.27 2.18 -5.39
N ASN A 3 -34.69 1.42 -6.40
CA ASN A 3 -33.84 0.39 -6.99
C ASN A 3 -32.85 1.15 -7.87
N ALA A 4 -31.69 1.49 -7.34
CA ALA A 4 -30.55 1.85 -8.16
C ALA A 4 -29.73 0.57 -8.31
N PHE A 5 -29.62 0.08 -9.53
CA PHE A 5 -28.77 -1.05 -9.87
C PHE A 5 -27.37 -0.85 -9.27
N GLU A 6 -26.96 -1.72 -8.34
CA GLU A 6 -25.57 -1.86 -7.88
C GLU A 6 -24.76 -2.43 -9.03
N THR A 7 -24.48 -1.58 -10.02
CA THR A 7 -23.57 -1.90 -11.09
C THR A 7 -22.15 -1.83 -10.53
N SER A 8 -21.38 -2.89 -10.75
CA SER A 8 -19.95 -2.88 -10.47
C SER A 8 -19.32 -1.66 -11.14
N LYS A 9 -18.51 -0.92 -10.39
CA LYS A 9 -17.72 0.21 -10.89
C LYS A 9 -16.34 -0.21 -11.36
N ILE A 10 -16.08 -1.51 -11.36
CA ILE A 10 -14.84 -2.11 -11.80
C ILE A 10 -15.12 -3.32 -12.69
N ASP A 11 -14.28 -3.52 -13.70
CA ASP A 11 -14.31 -4.69 -14.56
C ASP A 11 -12.97 -5.41 -14.48
N GLN A 12 -12.98 -6.72 -14.29
CA GLN A 12 -11.75 -7.51 -14.26
C GLN A 12 -11.14 -7.56 -15.66
N LEU A 13 -9.89 -7.14 -15.80
CA LEU A 13 -9.11 -7.29 -17.03
C LEU A 13 -8.49 -8.69 -17.12
N TRP A 14 -7.69 -9.03 -16.11
CA TRP A 14 -7.00 -10.32 -16.06
C TRP A 14 -6.59 -10.66 -14.62
N THR A 15 -6.31 -11.94 -14.39
CA THR A 15 -5.81 -12.46 -13.11
C THR A 15 -4.70 -13.47 -13.37
N ILE A 16 -3.61 -13.34 -12.62
CA ILE A 16 -2.64 -14.42 -12.44
C ILE A 16 -3.00 -15.14 -11.15
N LYS A 17 -3.42 -16.41 -11.27
CA LYS A 17 -3.94 -17.19 -10.13
C LYS A 17 -2.85 -18.01 -9.45
N ASN A 18 -2.78 -17.93 -8.12
CA ASN A 18 -1.99 -18.81 -7.25
C ASN A 18 -0.50 -18.94 -7.66
N ALA A 19 0.08 -17.87 -8.20
CA ALA A 19 1.47 -17.86 -8.65
C ALA A 19 2.42 -17.29 -7.60
N PHE A 20 1.94 -16.37 -6.76
CA PHE A 20 2.75 -15.61 -5.80
C PHE A 20 2.77 -16.27 -4.43
N LEU A 21 3.85 -16.04 -3.67
CA LEU A 21 4.06 -16.64 -2.36
C LEU A 21 3.81 -15.63 -1.24
N LEU A 22 2.58 -15.63 -0.71
CA LEU A 22 2.10 -14.61 0.23
C LEU A 22 2.41 -13.21 -0.31
N PRO A 23 1.83 -12.82 -1.46
CA PRO A 23 1.99 -11.46 -1.94
C PRO A 23 1.41 -10.49 -0.93
N GLU A 24 1.90 -9.25 -0.85
CA GLU A 24 1.29 -8.24 0.04
C GLU A 24 1.17 -6.85 -0.54
N SER A 25 1.92 -6.52 -1.59
CA SER A 25 1.74 -5.26 -2.30
C SER A 25 2.03 -5.45 -3.79
N ALA A 26 1.35 -4.66 -4.62
CA ALA A 26 1.63 -4.58 -6.04
C ALA A 26 1.64 -3.12 -6.48
N THR A 27 2.71 -2.66 -7.10
CA THR A 27 2.83 -1.28 -7.60
C THR A 27 3.17 -1.27 -9.09
N TYR A 28 2.59 -0.34 -9.85
CA TYR A 28 2.76 -0.25 -11.29
C TYR A 28 3.73 0.87 -11.66
N TYR A 29 4.63 0.59 -12.58
CA TYR A 29 5.56 1.55 -13.15
C TYR A 29 5.22 1.84 -14.61
N PRO A 30 4.58 2.98 -14.91
CA PRO A 30 4.09 3.28 -16.25
C PRO A 30 5.18 3.39 -17.32
N LYS A 31 6.40 3.79 -16.95
CA LYS A 31 7.50 4.03 -17.90
C LYS A 31 7.89 2.75 -18.64
N ASP A 32 7.98 1.64 -17.91
CA ASP A 32 8.36 0.33 -18.44
C ASP A 32 7.20 -0.68 -18.40
N LYS A 33 5.98 -0.19 -18.14
CA LYS A 33 4.74 -1.00 -18.07
C LYS A 33 4.90 -2.27 -17.22
N THR A 34 5.61 -2.16 -16.11
CA THR A 34 5.95 -3.28 -15.24
C THR A 34 5.21 -3.14 -13.91
N ILE A 35 4.64 -4.24 -13.43
CA ILE A 35 4.06 -4.36 -12.10
C ILE A 35 5.08 -5.10 -11.23
N TYR A 36 5.39 -4.53 -10.08
CA TYR A 36 6.23 -5.16 -9.07
C TYR A 36 5.36 -5.71 -7.96
N VAL A 37 5.57 -6.98 -7.61
CA VAL A 37 4.77 -7.69 -6.61
C VAL A 37 5.68 -8.18 -5.50
N SER A 38 5.44 -7.77 -4.26
CA SER A 38 6.19 -8.29 -3.11
C SER A 38 5.74 -9.71 -2.80
N ASN A 39 6.65 -10.57 -2.36
CA ASN A 39 6.37 -11.95 -1.96
C ASN A 39 7.05 -12.21 -0.62
N ILE A 40 6.24 -12.37 0.42
CA ILE A 40 6.73 -12.57 1.79
C ILE A 40 7.35 -13.95 1.97
N VAL A 41 6.77 -14.99 1.35
CA VAL A 41 7.08 -16.42 1.57
C VAL A 41 6.78 -16.89 3.00
N LYS A 42 7.39 -16.25 4.00
CA LYS A 42 7.06 -16.38 5.42
C LYS A 42 7.52 -15.13 6.17
N TYR A 43 6.81 -14.79 7.24
CA TYR A 43 7.15 -13.67 8.12
C TYR A 43 8.39 -13.99 8.99
N ALA A 44 9.60 -13.84 8.44
CA ALA A 44 10.85 -14.15 9.11
C ALA A 44 12.05 -13.38 8.53
N LYS A 45 13.10 -13.21 9.34
CA LYS A 45 14.38 -12.66 8.89
C LYS A 45 15.34 -13.74 8.41
N ASP A 46 15.07 -14.30 7.23
CA ASP A 46 15.84 -15.43 6.72
C ASP A 46 16.26 -15.33 5.25
N GLY A 47 16.00 -14.20 4.60
CA GLY A 47 16.37 -13.99 3.19
C GLY A 47 15.50 -14.76 2.18
N SER A 48 14.35 -15.32 2.59
CA SER A 48 13.50 -16.10 1.68
C SER A 48 12.58 -15.26 0.79
N GLY A 49 12.25 -14.04 1.22
CA GLY A 49 11.39 -13.09 0.51
C GLY A 49 12.02 -12.52 -0.77
N PHE A 50 11.17 -12.06 -1.68
CA PHE A 50 11.58 -11.49 -2.97
C PHE A 50 10.51 -10.59 -3.59
N ILE A 51 10.88 -9.87 -4.65
CA ILE A 51 9.96 -9.08 -5.49
C ILE A 51 9.91 -9.72 -6.89
N SER A 52 8.71 -9.90 -7.44
CA SER A 52 8.49 -10.37 -8.82
C SER A 52 8.27 -9.18 -9.77
N LYS A 53 8.59 -9.38 -11.05
CA LYS A 53 8.20 -8.51 -12.17
C LYS A 53 7.10 -9.18 -12.99
N VAL A 54 6.06 -8.42 -13.29
CA VAL A 54 4.92 -8.84 -14.10
C VAL A 54 4.68 -7.79 -15.19
N SER A 55 4.37 -8.19 -16.41
CA SER A 55 3.98 -7.28 -17.48
C SER A 55 2.60 -6.70 -17.22
N HIS A 56 2.31 -5.56 -17.84
CA HIS A 56 0.97 -4.96 -17.82
C HIS A 56 -0.12 -5.86 -18.43
N GLU A 57 0.28 -6.84 -19.25
CA GLU A 57 -0.57 -7.81 -19.91
C GLU A 57 -0.78 -9.10 -19.09
N GLY A 58 -0.19 -9.20 -17.88
CA GLY A 58 -0.41 -10.33 -16.98
C GLY A 58 0.55 -11.51 -17.19
N GLU A 59 1.75 -11.27 -17.73
CA GLU A 59 2.80 -12.28 -17.85
C GLU A 59 3.86 -12.08 -16.76
N ILE A 60 4.29 -13.16 -16.11
CA ILE A 60 5.41 -13.10 -15.15
C ILE A 60 6.70 -12.98 -15.95
N LEU A 61 7.33 -11.80 -15.91
CA LEU A 61 8.59 -11.51 -16.61
C LEU A 61 9.79 -12.09 -15.86
N ASP A 62 9.79 -11.95 -14.54
CA ASP A 62 10.78 -12.55 -13.65
C ASP A 62 10.14 -12.82 -12.29
N PHE A 63 10.08 -14.10 -11.91
CA PHE A 63 9.43 -14.51 -10.69
C PHE A 63 10.20 -14.08 -9.43
N LYS A 64 11.54 -14.08 -9.44
CA LYS A 64 12.39 -13.75 -8.28
C LYS A 64 13.41 -12.66 -8.62
N TRP A 65 12.91 -11.55 -9.16
CA TRP A 65 13.71 -10.45 -9.67
C TRP A 65 14.67 -9.85 -8.63
N ILE A 66 14.15 -9.33 -7.52
CA ILE A 66 14.98 -8.91 -6.37
C ILE A 66 14.79 -9.93 -5.27
N SER A 67 15.83 -10.73 -5.02
CA SER A 67 15.82 -11.82 -4.05
C SER A 67 16.63 -11.50 -2.79
N ALA A 68 16.72 -12.45 -1.86
CA ALA A 68 17.45 -12.30 -0.59
C ALA A 68 16.91 -11.13 0.27
N LEU A 69 15.59 -10.91 0.22
CA LEU A 69 14.85 -10.07 1.15
C LEU A 69 14.29 -10.94 2.27
N ASN A 70 13.94 -10.34 3.40
CA ASN A 70 13.41 -11.11 4.53
C ASN A 70 11.92 -11.43 4.34
N SER A 71 11.10 -10.39 4.31
CA SER A 71 9.64 -10.47 4.18
C SER A 71 9.14 -9.15 3.60
N PRO A 72 9.27 -8.94 2.28
CA PRO A 72 8.90 -7.66 1.68
C PRO A 72 7.37 -7.46 1.70
N THR A 73 6.91 -6.31 2.18
CA THR A 73 5.49 -5.94 2.30
C THR A 73 5.15 -4.82 1.32
N GLY A 74 4.86 -3.59 1.79
CA GLY A 74 4.50 -2.44 0.99
C GLY A 74 5.56 -2.01 -0.02
N LEU A 75 5.07 -1.56 -1.18
CA LEU A 75 5.86 -1.12 -2.31
C LEU A 75 5.41 0.26 -2.80
N ALA A 76 6.37 1.17 -3.01
CA ALA A 76 6.08 2.45 -3.64
C ALA A 76 7.19 2.85 -4.61
N ILE A 77 6.82 3.51 -5.69
CA ILE A 77 7.75 4.02 -6.69
C ILE A 77 7.82 5.54 -6.62
N TYR A 78 9.04 6.06 -6.64
CA TYR A 78 9.29 7.48 -6.84
C TYR A 78 10.41 7.67 -7.85
N GLN A 79 10.08 8.36 -8.95
CA GLN A 79 10.97 8.47 -10.12
C GLN A 79 11.35 7.08 -10.64
N ASP A 80 12.65 6.78 -10.76
CA ASP A 80 13.16 5.50 -11.28
C ASP A 80 13.64 4.58 -10.13
N LYS A 81 13.01 4.70 -8.95
CA LYS A 81 13.36 3.95 -7.74
C LYS A 81 12.13 3.27 -7.15
N LEU A 82 12.30 2.00 -6.80
CA LEU A 82 11.33 1.22 -6.04
C LEU A 82 11.78 1.17 -4.58
N TYR A 83 10.88 1.55 -3.69
CA TYR A 83 11.04 1.43 -2.25
C TYR A 83 10.21 0.25 -1.77
N ALA A 84 10.88 -0.68 -1.11
CA ALA A 84 10.25 -1.89 -0.57
C ALA A 84 10.48 -1.98 0.93
N VAL A 85 9.40 -2.11 1.68
CA VAL A 85 9.50 -2.40 3.11
C VAL A 85 9.97 -3.83 3.29
N ASP A 86 10.97 -4.08 4.14
CA ASP A 86 11.52 -5.40 4.45
C ASP A 86 11.76 -5.54 5.96
N MET A 87 10.74 -6.01 6.68
CA MET A 87 10.69 -6.26 8.14
C MET A 87 11.00 -5.05 9.03
N ASP A 88 12.26 -4.66 9.15
CA ASP A 88 12.73 -3.54 9.98
C ASP A 88 13.59 -2.54 9.21
N SER A 89 13.57 -2.67 7.89
CA SER A 89 14.28 -1.81 6.96
C SER A 89 13.39 -1.38 5.80
N LEU A 90 13.75 -0.25 5.20
CA LEU A 90 13.28 0.19 3.90
C LEU A 90 14.41 -0.04 2.88
N ILE A 91 14.12 -0.78 1.82
CA ILE A 91 15.05 -1.11 0.75
C ILE A 91 14.80 -0.15 -0.41
N GLU A 92 15.86 0.46 -0.93
CA GLU A 92 15.81 1.28 -2.13
C GLU A 92 16.46 0.52 -3.28
N ILE A 93 15.69 0.31 -4.35
CA ILE A 93 16.09 -0.41 -5.54
C ILE A 93 16.07 0.56 -6.71
N ASP A 94 17.19 0.65 -7.41
CA ASP A 94 17.28 1.40 -8.66
C ASP A 94 16.68 0.55 -9.79
N LEU A 95 15.65 1.07 -10.45
CA LEU A 95 14.90 0.32 -11.47
C LEU A 95 15.67 0.19 -12.79
N GLN A 96 16.63 1.08 -13.08
CA GLN A 96 17.41 1.04 -14.32
C GLN A 96 18.56 0.02 -14.25
N THR A 97 19.24 -0.01 -13.11
CA THR A 97 20.38 -0.91 -12.86
C THR A 97 19.95 -2.23 -12.24
N GLU A 98 18.70 -2.31 -11.79
CA GLU A 98 18.08 -3.46 -11.15
C GLU A 98 18.82 -3.93 -9.89
N LYS A 99 19.28 -2.98 -9.09
CA LYS A 99 20.10 -3.24 -7.90
C LYS A 99 19.51 -2.59 -6.67
N ILE A 100 19.65 -3.29 -5.56
CA ILE A 100 19.51 -2.69 -4.23
C ILE A 100 20.67 -1.70 -4.06
N ILE A 101 20.34 -0.42 -3.91
CA ILE A 101 21.31 0.65 -3.75
C ILE A 101 21.43 1.10 -2.29
N ASN A 102 20.36 1.00 -1.49
CA ASN A 102 20.39 1.34 -0.07
C ASN A 102 19.50 0.41 0.77
N ARG A 103 19.83 0.32 2.07
CA ARG A 103 19.00 -0.30 3.11
C ARG A 103 18.96 0.62 4.33
N TYR A 104 17.77 1.14 4.64
CA TYR A 104 17.56 2.08 5.74
C TYR A 104 16.89 1.38 6.91
N THR A 105 17.59 1.24 8.03
CA THR A 105 17.05 0.57 9.23
C THR A 105 16.37 1.57 10.16
N THR A 106 15.34 1.10 10.87
CA THR A 106 14.71 1.83 11.97
C THR A 106 15.67 2.08 13.14
N PRO A 107 15.43 3.12 13.96
CA PRO A 107 16.15 3.29 15.22
C PRO A 107 15.80 2.15 16.18
N LYS A 108 16.71 1.84 17.10
CA LYS A 108 16.42 0.86 18.16
C LYS A 108 15.22 1.33 18.99
N SER A 109 14.35 0.39 19.32
CA SER A 109 13.09 0.61 20.05
C SER A 109 12.78 -0.61 20.91
N ASP A 110 12.06 -0.42 22.01
CA ASP A 110 11.65 -1.50 22.92
C ASP A 110 10.69 -2.50 22.23
N LEU A 111 9.88 -1.99 21.30
CA LEU A 111 9.06 -2.80 20.41
C LEU A 111 9.76 -2.95 19.06
N LYS A 112 9.73 -4.18 18.52
CA LYS A 112 10.11 -4.40 17.13
C LYS A 112 9.21 -3.55 16.22
N PRO A 113 9.76 -2.96 15.15
CA PRO A 113 8.99 -2.07 14.29
C PRO A 113 7.84 -2.80 13.59
N VAL A 114 8.15 -3.96 13.00
CA VAL A 114 7.29 -4.70 12.04
C VAL A 114 6.73 -3.71 11.05
N LEU A 115 7.60 -3.23 10.17
CA LEU A 115 7.23 -2.29 9.14
C LEU A 115 6.25 -2.95 8.16
N ASN A 116 5.30 -2.19 7.65
CA ASN A 116 4.28 -2.72 6.73
C ASN A 116 4.24 -1.95 5.42
N ASP A 117 3.73 -0.71 5.41
CA ASP A 117 3.52 0.05 4.16
C ASP A 117 4.44 1.27 4.03
N VAL A 118 4.63 1.74 2.81
CA VAL A 118 5.44 2.91 2.44
C VAL A 118 4.64 3.91 1.59
N ALA A 119 4.62 5.16 2.03
CA ALA A 119 4.03 6.26 1.26
C ALA A 119 5.08 7.31 0.90
N ILE A 120 4.95 7.87 -0.30
CA ILE A 120 5.89 8.88 -0.82
C ILE A 120 5.14 10.13 -1.25
N SER A 121 5.56 11.30 -0.76
CA SER A 121 5.01 12.58 -1.16
C SER A 121 5.42 12.92 -2.61
N LYS A 122 4.72 13.86 -3.25
CA LYS A 122 5.14 14.37 -4.57
C LYS A 122 6.55 14.99 -4.56
N LYS A 123 7.00 15.47 -3.39
CA LYS A 123 8.33 16.07 -3.17
C LYS A 123 9.41 15.01 -2.90
N GLY A 124 9.02 13.74 -2.71
CA GLY A 124 9.93 12.63 -2.41
C GLY A 124 10.12 12.36 -0.92
N ASP A 125 9.28 12.92 -0.05
CA ASP A 125 9.31 12.59 1.39
C ASP A 125 8.75 11.18 1.58
N ILE A 126 9.50 10.30 2.26
CA ILE A 126 9.14 8.89 2.39
C ILE A 126 8.75 8.58 3.83
N PHE A 127 7.59 7.95 3.99
CA PHE A 127 7.04 7.54 5.28
C PHE A 127 6.79 6.04 5.29
N VAL A 128 7.00 5.39 6.44
CA VAL A 128 6.85 3.94 6.61
C VAL A 128 6.06 3.63 7.87
N SER A 129 5.02 2.80 7.78
CA SER A 129 4.23 2.39 8.94
C SER A 129 4.93 1.27 9.69
N GLY A 130 4.89 1.30 11.03
CA GLY A 130 5.36 0.23 11.89
C GLY A 130 4.22 -0.37 12.70
N SER A 131 3.65 -1.47 12.23
CA SER A 131 2.44 -2.09 12.78
C SER A 131 2.59 -2.49 14.25
N GLN A 132 3.73 -3.08 14.62
CA GLN A 132 3.96 -3.53 16.00
C GLN A 132 4.46 -2.39 16.90
N SER A 133 5.32 -1.52 16.38
CA SER A 133 5.81 -0.36 17.15
C SER A 133 4.79 0.76 17.31
N ARG A 134 3.71 0.75 16.51
CA ARG A 134 2.65 1.77 16.48
C ARG A 134 3.22 3.17 16.27
N LYS A 135 4.12 3.25 15.30
CA LYS A 135 4.85 4.45 14.90
C LYS A 135 4.77 4.60 13.39
N ILE A 136 4.91 5.83 12.92
CA ILE A 136 5.24 6.12 11.53
C ILE A 136 6.66 6.68 11.53
N TYR A 137 7.50 6.13 10.67
CA TYR A 137 8.86 6.57 10.44
C TYR A 137 8.92 7.45 9.19
N GLN A 138 9.87 8.38 9.13
CA GLN A 138 10.20 9.13 7.93
C GLN A 138 11.67 8.89 7.58
N LEU A 139 11.98 8.76 6.29
CA LEU A 139 13.35 8.78 5.81
C LEU A 139 13.88 10.21 5.83
N ARG A 140 14.88 10.49 6.67
CA ARG A 140 15.60 11.78 6.74
C ARG A 140 17.09 11.50 6.84
N ASP A 141 17.90 12.21 6.06
CA ASP A 141 19.37 12.10 6.08
C ASP A 141 19.85 10.62 6.05
N GLU A 142 19.31 9.86 5.09
CA GLU A 142 19.62 8.43 4.87
C GLU A 142 19.31 7.52 6.07
N LYS A 143 18.39 7.92 6.95
CA LYS A 143 17.96 7.12 8.10
C LYS A 143 16.45 7.21 8.32
N LEU A 144 15.85 6.10 8.75
CA LEU A 144 14.49 6.15 9.26
C LEU A 144 14.53 6.79 10.66
N VAL A 145 13.71 7.83 10.86
CA VAL A 145 13.51 8.50 12.15
C VAL A 145 12.03 8.43 12.52
N VAL A 146 11.70 8.41 13.82
CA VAL A 146 10.30 8.44 14.25
C VAL A 146 9.70 9.79 13.87
N PHE A 147 8.61 9.77 13.12
CA PHE A 147 7.85 10.95 12.73
C PHE A 147 6.60 11.10 13.59
N ILE A 148 5.84 10.01 13.77
CA ILE A 148 4.65 9.97 14.63
C ILE A 148 4.78 8.80 15.60
N ASP A 149 4.50 9.07 16.88
CA ASP A 149 4.40 8.07 17.95
C ASP A 149 3.06 8.23 18.67
N ASP A 150 2.07 7.43 18.25
CA ASP A 150 0.74 7.43 18.85
C ASP A 150 0.24 5.99 19.04
N GLN A 151 0.56 5.45 20.22
CA GLN A 151 0.26 4.07 20.61
C GLN A 151 -1.24 3.73 20.65
N LYS A 152 -2.13 4.74 20.64
CA LYS A 152 -3.58 4.55 20.66
C LYS A 152 -4.18 4.58 19.25
N ARG A 153 -3.68 5.46 18.38
CA ARG A 153 -4.23 5.66 17.04
C ARG A 153 -3.61 4.77 15.98
N LEU A 154 -2.32 4.44 16.13
CA LEU A 154 -1.57 3.60 15.19
C LEU A 154 -1.68 2.10 15.53
N LEU A 155 -2.86 1.66 15.97
CA LEU A 155 -3.15 0.23 16.15
C LEU A 155 -3.24 -0.45 14.79
N LYS A 156 -2.53 -1.58 14.62
CA LYS A 156 -2.43 -2.32 13.35
C LYS A 156 -2.04 -1.41 12.18
N ALA A 157 -1.00 -0.60 12.37
CA ALA A 157 -0.61 0.37 11.35
C ALA A 157 -0.21 -0.34 10.04
N ASN A 158 -1.05 -0.21 9.01
CA ASN A 158 -0.87 -0.83 7.69
C ASN A 158 -0.75 0.28 6.65
N GLY A 159 -1.77 0.46 5.80
CA GLY A 159 -1.71 1.35 4.64
C GLY A 159 -1.37 2.79 4.97
N LEU A 160 -0.55 3.39 4.12
CA LEU A 160 -0.19 4.79 4.17
C LEU A 160 -0.47 5.44 2.83
N LEU A 161 -0.91 6.69 2.87
CA LEU A 161 -1.03 7.50 1.67
C LEU A 161 -0.71 8.96 1.98
N VAL A 162 0.10 9.59 1.13
CA VAL A 162 0.25 11.04 1.16
C VAL A 162 -0.79 11.68 0.23
N ASP A 163 -1.70 12.48 0.79
CA ASP A 163 -2.57 13.39 0.05
C ASP A 163 -2.20 14.85 0.36
N LYS A 164 -1.57 15.52 -0.61
CA LYS A 164 -1.09 16.90 -0.47
C LYS A 164 -0.17 17.06 0.76
N GLU A 165 -0.62 17.79 1.78
CA GLU A 165 0.12 18.06 3.02
C GLU A 165 -0.41 17.20 4.20
N THR A 166 -1.15 16.13 3.89
CA THR A 166 -1.69 15.18 4.86
C THR A 166 -1.11 13.78 4.64
N LEU A 167 -0.66 13.15 5.71
CA LEU A 167 -0.42 11.71 5.76
C LEU A 167 -1.67 11.01 6.27
N ILE A 168 -2.21 10.13 5.44
CA ILE A 168 -3.33 9.27 5.77
C ILE A 168 -2.78 7.93 6.21
N HIS A 169 -3.39 7.37 7.26
CA HIS A 169 -3.05 6.08 7.80
C HIS A 169 -4.29 5.21 7.93
N GLY A 170 -4.21 4.01 7.36
CA GLY A 170 -5.10 2.88 7.55
C GLY A 170 -4.54 1.89 8.55
N GLY A 171 -5.44 1.27 9.30
CA GLY A 171 -5.17 0.24 10.29
C GLY A 171 -6.47 -0.01 11.03
N GLN A 172 -6.42 -0.17 12.35
CA GLN A 172 -7.66 -0.26 13.14
C GLN A 172 -8.58 0.96 12.91
N PHE A 173 -7.99 2.13 12.68
CA PHE A 173 -8.70 3.39 12.46
C PHE A 173 -8.17 4.13 11.24
N TRP A 174 -9.04 4.97 10.67
CA TRP A 174 -8.66 5.98 9.68
C TRP A 174 -8.13 7.23 10.37
N ASN A 175 -6.83 7.50 10.24
CA ASN A 175 -6.19 8.67 10.82
C ASN A 175 -5.63 9.59 9.74
N ARG A 176 -5.60 10.89 10.03
CA ARG A 176 -5.00 11.93 9.20
C ARG A 176 -4.03 12.74 10.04
N PHE A 177 -2.80 12.89 9.57
CA PHE A 177 -1.76 13.64 10.24
C PHE A 177 -1.19 14.73 9.31
N SER A 178 -0.79 15.86 9.88
CA SER A 178 -0.08 16.91 9.15
C SER A 178 1.32 16.44 8.75
N LEU A 179 1.73 16.67 7.50
CA LEU A 179 3.11 16.41 7.09
C LEU A 179 4.12 17.39 7.70
N GLU A 180 3.67 18.55 8.15
CA GLU A 180 4.54 19.58 8.72
C GLU A 180 5.15 19.12 10.05
N ASP A 181 4.32 18.55 10.93
CA ASP A 181 4.70 18.28 12.32
C ASP A 181 4.20 16.93 12.86
N GLY A 182 3.49 16.14 12.06
CA GLY A 182 2.92 14.86 12.49
C GLY A 182 1.70 15.00 13.41
N SER A 183 1.17 16.22 13.60
CA SER A 183 0.00 16.45 14.44
C SER A 183 -1.27 15.85 13.84
N LEU A 184 -2.17 15.37 14.70
CA LEU A 184 -3.45 14.81 14.26
C LEU A 184 -4.37 15.89 13.68
N ILE A 185 -4.94 15.60 12.51
CA ILE A 185 -5.99 16.42 11.88
C ILE A 185 -7.35 15.83 12.29
N ASP A 186 -7.91 16.33 13.39
CA ASP A 186 -9.21 15.83 13.91
C ASP A 186 -10.43 16.68 13.52
N ASN A 187 -10.20 17.96 13.21
CA ASN A 187 -11.28 18.94 13.04
C ASN A 187 -12.02 18.82 11.70
N ASP A 188 -11.42 18.11 10.73
CA ASP A 188 -11.97 17.94 9.39
C ASP A 188 -12.44 16.50 9.18
N LYS A 189 -13.76 16.33 9.21
CA LYS A 189 -14.43 15.05 8.95
C LYS A 189 -14.59 14.76 7.45
N SER A 190 -14.32 15.72 6.56
CA SER A 190 -14.28 15.43 5.13
C SER A 190 -13.19 14.39 4.86
N GLN A 191 -13.38 13.57 3.83
CA GLN A 191 -12.44 12.50 3.48
C GLN A 191 -12.22 11.44 4.59
N ARG A 192 -13.04 11.42 5.65
CA ARG A 192 -13.18 10.26 6.53
C ARG A 192 -14.27 9.35 5.97
N PRO A 193 -14.11 8.02 6.08
CA PRO A 193 -15.18 7.11 5.69
C PRO A 193 -16.45 7.37 6.52
N SER A 194 -17.59 7.52 5.83
CA SER A 194 -18.91 7.70 6.45
C SER A 194 -19.46 6.39 7.01
N ALA A 195 -19.01 5.25 6.47
CA ALA A 195 -19.25 3.94 7.05
C ALA A 195 -18.28 3.69 8.20
N ASN A 196 -18.70 2.88 9.18
CA ASN A 196 -17.83 2.44 10.28
C ASN A 196 -16.86 1.35 9.81
N LEU A 197 -16.05 1.66 8.79
CA LEU A 197 -14.96 0.80 8.36
C LEU A 197 -13.83 0.86 9.39
N VAL A 198 -13.27 -0.31 9.66
CA VAL A 198 -12.12 -0.53 10.55
C VAL A 198 -11.19 -1.52 9.87
N ASP A 199 -9.99 -1.68 10.42
CA ASP A 199 -9.00 -2.63 9.94
C ASP A 199 -8.68 -2.44 8.44
N PHE A 200 -8.42 -1.18 8.07
CA PHE A 200 -7.95 -0.82 6.74
C PHE A 200 -6.59 -1.43 6.48
N ASP A 201 -6.44 -1.96 5.27
CA ASP A 201 -5.18 -2.48 4.77
C ASP A 201 -4.58 -1.48 3.78
N GLY A 202 -4.74 -1.69 2.47
CA GLY A 202 -4.24 -0.80 1.42
C GLY A 202 -5.08 0.46 1.19
N ILE A 203 -4.42 1.56 0.80
CA ILE A 203 -5.05 2.85 0.48
C ILE A 203 -4.40 3.44 -0.78
N THR A 204 -5.22 3.81 -1.77
CA THR A 204 -4.76 4.55 -2.96
C THR A 204 -5.72 5.68 -3.32
N HIS A 205 -5.20 6.72 -4.00
CA HIS A 205 -6.02 7.80 -4.57
C HIS A 205 -7.00 7.27 -5.61
N ASP A 206 -8.18 7.88 -5.72
CA ASP A 206 -9.12 7.65 -6.83
C ASP A 206 -8.91 8.61 -8.02
N GLY A 207 -7.98 9.57 -7.89
CA GLY A 207 -7.70 10.62 -8.86
C GLY A 207 -8.73 11.78 -8.91
N LYS A 208 -9.75 11.74 -8.07
CA LYS A 208 -10.88 12.69 -7.98
C LYS A 208 -11.02 13.30 -6.56
N GLY A 209 -10.03 13.10 -5.70
CA GLY A 209 -9.98 13.61 -4.33
C GLY A 209 -10.58 12.68 -3.27
N GLY A 210 -10.91 11.45 -3.65
CA GLY A 210 -11.24 10.34 -2.78
C GLY A 210 -10.20 9.22 -2.83
N TYR A 211 -10.57 8.06 -2.32
CA TYR A 211 -9.67 6.92 -2.11
C TYR A 211 -10.35 5.59 -2.44
N PHE A 212 -9.58 4.66 -2.96
CA PHE A 212 -9.92 3.24 -2.93
C PHE A 212 -9.16 2.57 -1.80
N VAL A 213 -9.83 1.69 -1.07
CA VAL A 213 -9.27 1.02 0.11
C VAL A 213 -9.66 -0.45 0.16
N THR A 214 -8.77 -1.26 0.70
CA THR A 214 -9.08 -2.62 1.18
C THR A 214 -9.21 -2.61 2.69
N VAL A 215 -9.97 -3.56 3.24
CA VAL A 215 -10.13 -3.76 4.69
C VAL A 215 -10.05 -5.26 4.98
N ILE A 216 -9.55 -5.63 6.16
CA ILE A 216 -9.27 -7.05 6.50
C ILE A 216 -10.57 -7.83 6.69
N ASP A 217 -11.56 -7.24 7.35
CA ASP A 217 -12.80 -7.92 7.75
C ASP A 217 -13.91 -7.92 6.67
N ASP A 218 -13.70 -7.22 5.56
CA ASP A 218 -14.62 -7.18 4.42
C ASP A 218 -13.83 -7.24 3.11
N SER A 219 -13.93 -8.37 2.41
CA SER A 219 -13.12 -8.70 1.25
C SER A 219 -13.43 -7.90 -0.02
N ARG A 220 -14.35 -6.93 0.04
CA ARG A 220 -14.65 -6.00 -1.07
C ARG A 220 -13.65 -4.84 -1.10
N ILE A 221 -13.52 -4.21 -2.26
CA ILE A 221 -12.83 -2.92 -2.39
C ILE A 221 -13.84 -1.80 -2.15
N TRP A 222 -13.48 -0.85 -1.32
CA TRP A 222 -14.32 0.29 -0.95
C TRP A 222 -13.83 1.58 -1.61
N HIS A 223 -14.77 2.43 -1.99
CA HIS A 223 -14.53 3.79 -2.45
C HIS A 223 -15.00 4.79 -1.40
N ILE A 224 -14.10 5.67 -0.98
CA ILE A 224 -14.38 6.83 -0.13
C ILE A 224 -14.26 8.06 -1.02
N ASN A 225 -15.36 8.70 -1.37
CA ASN A 225 -15.29 9.89 -2.24
C ASN A 225 -14.75 11.13 -1.48
N ALA A 226 -14.58 12.25 -2.19
CA ALA A 226 -14.07 13.51 -1.61
C ALA A 226 -14.93 14.06 -0.45
N GLN A 227 -16.21 13.69 -0.37
CA GLN A 227 -17.12 14.06 0.72
C GLN A 227 -17.13 13.04 1.87
N GLY A 228 -16.34 11.97 1.77
CA GLY A 228 -16.31 10.88 2.74
C GLY A 228 -17.41 9.83 2.56
N THR A 229 -18.27 9.94 1.53
CA THR A 229 -19.28 8.91 1.26
C THR A 229 -18.58 7.61 0.91
N THR A 230 -18.92 6.55 1.63
CA THR A 230 -18.27 5.24 1.51
C THR A 230 -19.21 4.20 0.91
N LEU A 231 -18.82 3.61 -0.22
CA LEU A 231 -19.58 2.56 -0.92
C LEU A 231 -18.62 1.52 -1.50
N PRO A 232 -18.99 0.24 -1.56
CA PRO A 232 -18.17 -0.76 -2.23
C PRO A 232 -18.13 -0.51 -3.74
N LEU A 233 -17.02 -0.84 -4.40
CA LEU A 233 -16.88 -0.75 -5.86
C LEU A 233 -17.63 -1.88 -6.58
N SER A 234 -17.77 -3.03 -5.94
CA SER A 234 -18.57 -4.18 -6.38
C SER A 234 -19.17 -4.87 -5.16
N GLN A 235 -20.25 -5.63 -5.35
CA GLN A 235 -20.78 -6.51 -4.31
C GLN A 235 -19.95 -7.79 -4.14
N ASP A 236 -19.16 -8.14 -5.16
CA ASP A 236 -18.36 -9.35 -5.14
C ASP A 236 -17.14 -9.20 -4.21
N ALA A 237 -16.85 -10.28 -3.47
CA ALA A 237 -15.62 -10.43 -2.72
C ALA A 237 -14.41 -10.49 -3.68
N ILE A 238 -13.38 -9.70 -3.39
CA ILE A 238 -12.13 -9.65 -4.16
C ILE A 238 -10.97 -10.23 -3.35
N GLU A 239 -11.05 -10.23 -2.01
CA GLU A 239 -9.99 -10.74 -1.11
C GLU A 239 -8.64 -10.03 -1.34
N GLY A 240 -8.72 -8.73 -1.67
CA GLY A 240 -7.56 -7.87 -1.82
C GLY A 240 -6.94 -7.53 -0.47
N ILE A 241 -5.60 -7.60 -0.40
CA ILE A 241 -4.81 -7.34 0.81
C ILE A 241 -4.07 -6.00 0.75
N ASP A 242 -3.88 -5.47 -0.46
CA ASP A 242 -3.41 -4.11 -0.71
C ASP A 242 -3.97 -3.65 -2.06
N ILE A 243 -3.74 -2.39 -2.44
CA ILE A 243 -4.28 -1.82 -3.68
C ILE A 243 -3.44 -0.67 -4.20
N HIS A 244 -3.14 -0.72 -5.50
CA HIS A 244 -2.54 0.40 -6.22
C HIS A 244 -3.44 0.82 -7.38
N TYR A 245 -3.75 2.12 -7.47
CA TYR A 245 -4.47 2.69 -8.61
C TYR A 245 -3.53 3.55 -9.43
N ASP A 246 -3.40 3.22 -10.71
CA ASP A 246 -2.74 4.12 -11.67
C ASP A 246 -3.79 4.97 -12.39
N ILE A 247 -3.72 6.28 -12.18
CA ILE A 247 -4.66 7.26 -12.77
C ILE A 247 -4.54 7.27 -14.31
N GLY A 248 -3.33 7.06 -14.84
CA GLY A 248 -3.06 7.13 -16.28
C GLY A 248 -3.77 6.02 -17.07
N SER A 249 -3.63 4.78 -16.61
CA SER A 249 -4.27 3.60 -17.19
C SER A 249 -5.70 3.35 -16.69
N LYS A 250 -6.10 4.01 -15.59
CA LYS A 250 -7.36 3.79 -14.86
C LYS A 250 -7.51 2.35 -14.38
N GLN A 251 -6.41 1.75 -13.94
CA GLN A 251 -6.37 0.37 -13.50
C GLN A 251 -6.04 0.24 -12.02
N LEU A 252 -6.70 -0.72 -11.37
CA LEU A 252 -6.38 -1.18 -10.03
C LEU A 252 -5.56 -2.45 -10.11
N PHE A 253 -4.45 -2.50 -9.40
CA PHE A 253 -3.59 -3.66 -9.23
C PHE A 253 -3.78 -4.16 -7.81
N VAL A 254 -4.33 -5.38 -7.68
CA VAL A 254 -4.81 -5.91 -6.40
C VAL A 254 -4.15 -7.26 -6.15
N PRO A 255 -3.10 -7.33 -5.31
CA PRO A 255 -2.64 -8.61 -4.77
C PRO A 255 -3.73 -9.18 -3.86
N GLN A 256 -3.84 -10.50 -3.82
CA GLN A 256 -4.94 -11.20 -3.15
C GLN A 256 -4.43 -12.34 -2.27
N VAL A 257 -5.25 -12.66 -1.27
CA VAL A 257 -5.12 -13.90 -0.50
C VAL A 257 -5.03 -15.10 -1.46
N GLY A 258 -4.23 -16.10 -1.10
CA GLY A 258 -4.04 -17.30 -1.93
C GLY A 258 -3.04 -17.15 -3.07
N GLY A 259 -2.34 -16.02 -3.18
CA GLY A 259 -1.21 -15.89 -4.11
C GLY A 259 -1.59 -15.43 -5.50
N SER A 260 -2.67 -14.64 -5.63
CA SER A 260 -3.13 -14.11 -6.91
C SER A 260 -2.86 -12.61 -7.04
N LEU A 261 -2.77 -12.14 -8.28
CA LEU A 261 -2.80 -10.73 -8.64
C LEU A 261 -3.91 -10.53 -9.67
N THR A 262 -4.86 -9.66 -9.38
CA THR A 262 -5.92 -9.27 -10.31
C THR A 262 -5.79 -7.81 -10.69
N VAL A 263 -5.99 -7.51 -11.97
CA VAL A 263 -6.07 -6.15 -12.47
C VAL A 263 -7.49 -5.84 -12.93
N PHE A 264 -8.00 -4.69 -12.50
CA PHE A 264 -9.33 -4.20 -12.86
C PHE A 264 -9.24 -2.86 -13.57
N THR A 265 -10.16 -2.56 -14.49
CA THR A 265 -10.44 -1.17 -14.91
C THR A 265 -11.44 -0.53 -13.99
N VAL A 266 -11.32 0.78 -13.76
CA VAL A 266 -12.31 1.59 -13.03
C VAL A 266 -13.15 2.41 -14.00
N ASN A 267 -14.48 2.33 -13.85
CA ASN A 267 -15.48 2.95 -14.73
C ASN A 267 -15.85 4.39 -14.35
#